data_AF-A0A151IYQ5-F1
#
_entry.id   AF-A0A151IYQ5-F1
#
_cell.length_a   1.000
_cell.length_b   1.000
_cell.length_c   1.000
_cell.angle_alpha   90.00
_cell.angle_beta   90.00
_cell.angle_gamma   90.00
#
_symmetry.space_group_name_H-M   'P 1'
#
loop_
_entity.id
_entity.type
_entity.pdbx_description
1 polymer ?
#
loop_
_entity_poly.entity_id
_entity_poly.type
_entity_poly.pdbx_seq_one_letter_code
_entity_poly.pdbx_strand_id
1 'polypeptide(L)'
;MKRSYKTGRYDSLSGVGTICGARTGKVLHISVRNKYCSICIKAEKLNKEPAIHKCYKNWGRDCSSTSMEADTIVGFYFYDGSQKENEENYIPQLKKCGLYEKLQNALKYLTWNAKSLLQNKDSNRVGTFKSVISKCIGGKRINFGLRGSYQTRCYAAVVTFNTGKPISCLSNILKTKPGKVAVEFENKKRHAQIAYGTKKRSVIRKVKYTTTDKDYSPQAEKPDAPPAEMELRKVEHMHILRD
;
A
#
# COMPACT_ATOMS: atom_id res chain seq x y z
N MET A 1 27.26 2.60 -6.51
CA MET A 1 28.50 2.21 -5.81
C MET A 1 29.16 1.09 -6.59
N LYS A 2 30.29 1.34 -7.26
CA LYS A 2 30.95 0.37 -8.14
C LYS A 2 31.82 -0.57 -7.29
N ARG A 3 31.68 -1.90 -7.44
CA ARG A 3 32.48 -2.86 -6.67
C ARG A 3 33.90 -2.92 -7.21
N SER A 4 34.88 -2.77 -6.34
CA SER A 4 36.29 -2.94 -6.66
C SER A 4 36.66 -4.42 -6.55
N TYR A 5 37.14 -5.02 -7.64
CA TYR A 5 37.65 -6.39 -7.64
C TYR A 5 39.19 -6.37 -7.60
N LYS A 6 39.81 -7.43 -7.07
CA LYS A 6 41.28 -7.57 -6.97
C LYS A 6 42.00 -7.43 -8.31
N THR A 7 41.34 -7.77 -9.43
CA THR A 7 41.88 -7.75 -10.79
C THR A 7 41.54 -6.49 -11.59
N GLY A 8 40.96 -5.46 -10.96
CA GLY A 8 40.67 -4.17 -11.58
C GLY A 8 39.19 -3.78 -11.58
N ARG A 9 38.87 -2.70 -12.32
CA ARG A 9 37.51 -2.17 -12.45
C ARG A 9 36.83 -2.83 -13.66
N TYR A 10 35.77 -3.57 -13.43
CA TYR A 10 34.92 -4.13 -14.49
C TYR A 10 33.69 -3.24 -14.70
N ASP A 11 33.42 -2.91 -15.97
CA ASP A 11 32.19 -2.22 -16.37
C ASP A 11 31.22 -3.23 -16.99
N SER A 12 29.95 -3.16 -16.59
CA SER A 12 28.91 -4.02 -17.13
C SER A 12 28.62 -3.65 -18.59
N LEU A 13 28.49 -4.66 -19.44
CA LEU A 13 28.12 -4.46 -20.85
C LEU A 13 26.61 -4.25 -21.03
N SER A 14 25.82 -4.63 -20.03
CA SER A 14 24.37 -4.50 -20.02
C SER A 14 23.89 -4.01 -18.66
N GLY A 15 22.76 -3.29 -18.67
CA GLY A 15 22.06 -2.82 -17.49
C GLY A 15 20.56 -3.05 -17.66
N VAL A 16 19.86 -3.33 -16.56
CA VAL A 16 18.41 -3.50 -16.54
C VAL A 16 17.83 -2.63 -15.45
N GLY A 17 16.82 -1.83 -15.80
CA GLY A 17 16.02 -1.09 -14.85
C GLY A 17 14.61 -1.67 -14.81
N THR A 18 14.13 -1.98 -13.60
CA THR A 18 12.80 -2.53 -13.37
C THR A 18 12.07 -1.67 -12.35
N ILE A 19 10.84 -1.28 -12.66
CA ILE A 19 9.96 -0.57 -11.74
C ILE A 19 8.90 -1.56 -11.25
N CYS A 20 8.89 -1.79 -9.95
CA CYS A 20 7.92 -2.66 -9.29
C CYS A 20 6.94 -1.81 -8.50
N GLY A 21 5.65 -2.12 -8.63
CA GLY A 21 4.61 -1.47 -7.84
C GLY A 21 4.78 -1.81 -6.37
N ALA A 22 5.11 -0.82 -5.53
CA ALA A 22 5.41 -1.03 -4.11
C ALA A 22 4.28 -1.76 -3.34
N ARG A 23 3.03 -1.55 -3.74
CA ARG A 23 1.85 -2.16 -3.10
C ARG A 23 1.45 -3.52 -3.71
N THR A 24 1.61 -3.69 -5.03
CA THR A 24 1.17 -4.91 -5.73
C THR A 24 2.27 -5.96 -5.82
N GLY A 25 3.54 -5.56 -5.68
CA GLY A 25 4.70 -6.40 -5.94
C GLY A 25 4.86 -6.82 -7.40
N LYS A 26 4.03 -6.28 -8.31
CA LYS A 26 4.07 -6.61 -9.74
C LYS A 26 5.05 -5.70 -10.47
N VAL A 27 5.72 -6.25 -11.47
CA VAL A 27 6.55 -5.48 -12.40
C VAL A 27 5.64 -4.61 -13.25
N LEU A 28 5.82 -3.29 -13.15
CA LEU A 28 5.08 -2.30 -13.93
C LEU A 28 5.83 -1.95 -15.22
N HIS A 29 7.15 -1.96 -15.17
CA HIS A 29 8.00 -1.65 -16.31
C HIS A 29 9.36 -2.35 -16.20
N ILE A 30 9.88 -2.81 -17.33
CA ILE A 30 11.23 -3.35 -17.47
C ILE A 30 11.86 -2.76 -18.72
N SER A 31 13.10 -2.28 -18.59
CA SER A 31 13.86 -1.77 -19.71
C SER A 31 15.31 -2.23 -19.59
N VAL A 32 15.88 -2.58 -20.74
CA VAL A 32 17.24 -3.14 -20.85
C VAL A 32 18.08 -2.23 -21.73
N ARG A 33 19.27 -1.89 -21.25
CA ARG A 33 20.31 -1.18 -21.99
C ARG A 33 21.49 -2.12 -22.22
N ASN A 34 22.02 -2.13 -23.43
CA ASN A 34 23.07 -3.05 -23.84
C ASN A 34 24.07 -2.35 -24.77
N LYS A 35 25.36 -2.44 -24.43
CA LYS A 35 26.51 -1.95 -25.20
C LYS A 35 27.05 -2.98 -26.18
N TYR A 36 26.69 -4.24 -26.00
CA TYR A 36 27.31 -5.37 -26.68
C TYR A 36 26.33 -6.07 -27.63
N CYS A 37 26.73 -6.18 -28.89
CA CYS A 37 26.13 -7.10 -29.85
C CYS A 37 27.27 -7.87 -30.54
N SER A 38 27.23 -9.20 -30.46
CA SER A 38 28.29 -10.07 -30.98
C SER A 38 28.45 -9.96 -32.50
N ILE A 39 27.34 -9.77 -33.23
CA ILE A 39 27.33 -9.64 -34.69
C ILE A 39 27.98 -8.32 -35.11
N CYS A 40 27.59 -7.21 -34.49
CA CYS A 40 28.21 -5.90 -34.73
C CYS A 40 29.71 -5.89 -34.38
N ILE A 41 30.10 -6.52 -33.26
CA ILE A 41 31.49 -6.53 -32.81
C ILE A 41 32.37 -7.41 -33.69
N LYS A 42 31.86 -8.54 -34.18
CA LYS A 42 32.59 -9.37 -35.14
C LYS A 42 32.76 -8.65 -36.48
N ALA A 43 31.73 -7.96 -36.95
CA ALA A 43 31.76 -7.19 -38.18
C ALA A 43 32.79 -6.04 -38.11
N GLU A 44 32.79 -5.30 -37.00
CA GLU A 44 33.78 -4.24 -36.71
C GLU A 44 35.22 -4.78 -36.66
N LYS A 45 35.46 -5.91 -35.99
CA LYS A 45 36.78 -6.55 -35.94
C LYS A 45 37.29 -7.02 -37.30
N LEU A 46 36.37 -7.38 -38.20
CA LEU A 46 36.68 -7.84 -39.55
C LEU A 46 36.65 -6.72 -40.58
N ASN A 47 36.41 -5.45 -40.16
CA ASN A 47 36.18 -4.29 -41.03
C ASN A 47 35.16 -4.55 -42.14
N LYS A 48 34.08 -5.28 -41.80
CA LYS A 48 32.98 -5.60 -42.70
C LYS A 48 31.68 -5.04 -42.16
N GLU A 49 30.72 -4.81 -43.05
CA GLU A 49 29.37 -4.44 -42.62
C GLU A 49 28.70 -5.60 -41.86
N PRO A 50 27.92 -5.30 -40.81
CA PRO A 50 27.25 -6.33 -40.03
C PRO A 50 26.19 -7.05 -40.87
N ALA A 51 26.18 -8.37 -40.79
CA ALA A 51 25.10 -9.17 -41.36
C ALA A 51 23.73 -8.70 -40.82
N ILE A 52 22.70 -8.79 -41.66
CA ILE A 52 21.33 -8.38 -41.32
C ILE A 52 20.87 -9.16 -40.07
N HIS A 53 20.60 -8.45 -38.98
CA HIS A 53 20.13 -9.04 -37.73
C HIS A 53 19.34 -8.03 -36.89
N LYS A 54 18.55 -8.53 -35.95
CA LYS A 54 17.90 -7.70 -34.93
C LYS A 54 18.92 -7.27 -33.88
N CYS A 55 19.42 -6.05 -34.01
CA CYS A 55 20.42 -5.51 -33.10
C CYS A 55 19.76 -5.05 -31.78
N TYR A 56 20.26 -5.57 -30.66
CA TYR A 56 19.84 -5.17 -29.32
C TYR A 56 20.80 -4.17 -28.65
N LYS A 57 21.81 -3.68 -29.39
CA LYS A 57 22.73 -2.64 -28.90
C LYS A 57 22.01 -1.30 -28.95
N ASN A 58 21.71 -0.74 -27.78
CA ASN A 58 20.96 0.51 -27.63
C ASN A 58 21.65 1.48 -26.66
N TRP A 59 22.92 1.22 -26.30
CA TRP A 59 23.73 2.08 -25.45
C TRP A 59 25.11 2.31 -26.06
N GLY A 60 25.60 3.55 -25.99
CA GLY A 60 26.91 3.94 -26.52
C GLY A 60 28.05 3.21 -25.81
N ARG A 61 29.09 2.84 -26.57
CA ARG A 61 30.27 2.13 -26.02
C ARG A 61 31.02 3.00 -25.01
N ASP A 62 31.12 4.29 -25.31
CA ASP A 62 31.85 5.29 -24.51
C ASP A 62 31.01 5.88 -23.37
N CYS A 63 29.70 5.64 -23.38
CA CYS A 63 28.80 6.08 -22.31
C CYS A 63 29.04 5.26 -21.03
N SER A 64 28.85 5.83 -19.84
CA SER A 64 29.02 5.09 -18.58
C SER A 64 28.05 3.90 -18.47
N SER A 65 28.49 2.78 -17.88
CA SER A 65 27.60 1.65 -17.57
C SER A 65 26.71 1.94 -16.36
N THR A 66 27.19 2.77 -15.42
CA THR A 66 26.42 3.14 -14.22
C THR A 66 25.21 4.01 -14.54
N SER A 67 25.22 4.73 -15.66
CA SER A 67 24.09 5.56 -16.11
C SER A 67 22.96 4.77 -16.78
N MET A 68 23.15 3.50 -17.14
CA MET A 68 22.10 2.69 -17.81
C MET A 68 20.84 2.52 -16.96
N GLU A 69 21.01 2.30 -15.66
CA GLU A 69 19.89 2.14 -14.71
C GLU A 69 19.18 3.47 -14.49
N ALA A 70 19.95 4.56 -14.36
CA ALA A 70 19.40 5.91 -14.19
C ALA A 70 18.63 6.38 -15.43
N ASP A 71 19.16 6.17 -16.63
CA ASP A 71 18.48 6.46 -17.90
C ASP A 71 17.16 5.70 -18.04
N THR A 72 17.14 4.44 -17.61
CA THR A 72 15.93 3.64 -17.63
C THR A 72 14.83 4.24 -16.74
N ILE A 73 15.20 4.77 -15.58
CA ILE A 73 14.27 5.43 -14.66
C ILE A 73 13.85 6.79 -15.23
N VAL A 74 14.78 7.58 -15.76
CA VAL A 74 14.50 8.88 -16.40
C VAL A 74 13.56 8.69 -17.58
N GLY A 75 13.80 7.72 -18.46
CA GLY A 75 12.89 7.41 -19.56
C GLY A 75 11.46 7.13 -19.08
N PHE A 76 11.28 6.38 -18.01
CA PHE A 76 9.93 6.15 -17.46
C PHE A 76 9.24 7.43 -16.97
N TYR A 77 9.97 8.33 -16.29
CA TYR A 77 9.40 9.57 -15.74
C TYR A 77 9.25 10.69 -16.76
N PHE A 78 10.10 10.74 -17.79
CA PHE A 78 10.19 11.82 -18.78
C PHE A 78 9.70 11.43 -20.19
N TYR A 79 9.25 10.20 -20.45
CA TYR A 79 8.33 9.93 -21.57
C TYR A 79 6.96 10.56 -21.24
N ASP A 80 6.98 11.88 -21.20
CA ASP A 80 5.85 12.78 -21.07
C ASP A 80 5.30 13.02 -22.47
N GLY A 81 4.07 12.57 -22.70
CA GLY A 81 3.08 13.28 -23.51
C GLY A 81 3.32 13.55 -25.01
N SER A 82 4.49 13.30 -25.60
CA SER A 82 4.68 13.48 -27.04
C SER A 82 3.98 12.36 -27.79
N GLN A 83 2.91 12.69 -28.52
CA GLN A 83 2.23 11.75 -29.41
C GLN A 83 3.28 11.12 -30.33
N LYS A 84 3.34 9.79 -30.36
CA LYS A 84 4.12 9.10 -31.39
C LYS A 84 3.47 9.45 -32.72
N GLU A 85 4.27 9.85 -33.70
CA GLU A 85 3.82 10.43 -34.98
C GLU A 85 2.89 9.52 -35.81
N ASN A 86 2.63 8.27 -35.37
CA ASN A 86 1.78 7.27 -36.03
C ASN A 86 0.74 6.57 -35.11
N GLU A 87 0.44 7.07 -33.91
CA GLU A 87 -0.63 6.50 -33.05
C GLU A 87 -1.88 7.38 -33.07
N GLU A 88 -3.00 6.84 -33.56
CA GLU A 88 -4.29 7.53 -33.53
C GLU A 88 -4.77 7.75 -32.09
N ASN A 89 -5.19 8.98 -31.80
CA ASN A 89 -5.73 9.31 -30.49
C ASN A 89 -7.20 8.86 -30.38
N TYR A 90 -7.44 7.81 -29.60
CA TYR A 90 -8.79 7.26 -29.35
C TYR A 90 -9.61 8.05 -28.32
N ILE A 91 -9.04 9.06 -27.65
CA ILE A 91 -9.75 9.86 -26.63
C ILE A 91 -11.01 10.54 -27.18
N PRO A 92 -11.04 11.13 -28.39
CA PRO A 92 -12.25 11.73 -28.96
C PRO A 92 -13.37 10.70 -29.20
N GLN A 93 -13.00 9.48 -29.64
CA GLN A 93 -13.94 8.39 -29.85
C GLN A 93 -14.50 7.88 -28.52
N LEU A 94 -13.65 7.81 -27.49
CA LEU A 94 -14.04 7.44 -26.12
C LEU A 94 -14.94 8.48 -25.44
N LYS A 95 -14.77 9.77 -25.77
CA LYS A 95 -15.67 10.85 -25.33
C LYS A 95 -17.04 10.70 -26.00
N LYS A 96 -17.07 10.39 -27.29
CA LYS A 96 -18.32 10.21 -28.04
C LYS A 96 -19.16 9.03 -27.55
N CYS A 97 -18.52 7.97 -27.04
CA CYS A 97 -19.22 6.81 -26.45
C CYS A 97 -19.45 6.93 -24.93
N GLY A 98 -19.11 8.06 -24.29
CA GLY A 98 -19.33 8.29 -22.85
C GLY A 98 -18.45 7.45 -21.91
N LEU A 99 -17.58 6.57 -22.44
CA LEU A 99 -16.66 5.76 -21.63
C LEU A 99 -15.60 6.63 -20.95
N TYR A 100 -15.19 7.71 -21.62
CA TYR A 100 -14.17 8.62 -21.09
C TYR A 100 -14.59 9.23 -19.76
N GLU A 101 -15.85 9.61 -19.60
CA GLU A 101 -16.37 10.17 -18.34
C GLU A 101 -16.38 9.14 -17.21
N LYS A 102 -16.75 7.89 -17.52
CA LYS A 102 -16.68 6.79 -16.55
C LYS A 102 -15.25 6.53 -16.09
N LEU A 103 -14.29 6.54 -17.03
CA LEU A 103 -12.87 6.40 -16.74
C LEU A 103 -12.34 7.58 -15.92
N GLN A 104 -12.70 8.81 -16.27
CA GLN A 104 -12.33 10.00 -15.50
C GLN A 104 -12.91 9.97 -14.09
N ASN A 105 -14.15 9.54 -13.91
CA ASN A 105 -14.75 9.41 -12.59
C ASN A 105 -14.01 8.39 -11.73
N ALA A 106 -13.69 7.21 -12.29
CA ALA A 106 -12.87 6.22 -11.59
C ALA A 106 -11.48 6.76 -11.21
N LEU A 107 -10.85 7.51 -12.12
CA LEU A 107 -9.56 8.16 -11.89
C LEU A 107 -9.65 9.24 -10.80
N LYS A 108 -10.75 9.99 -10.75
CA LYS A 108 -11.03 11.02 -9.73
C LYS A 108 -11.10 10.41 -8.34
N TYR A 109 -11.84 9.31 -8.18
CA TYR A 109 -11.87 8.55 -6.92
C TYR A 109 -10.49 8.04 -6.52
N LEU A 110 -9.70 7.58 -7.48
CA LEU A 110 -8.37 7.04 -7.22
C LEU A 110 -7.37 8.14 -6.82
N THR A 111 -7.42 9.29 -7.49
CA THR A 111 -6.56 10.46 -7.20
C THR A 111 -6.90 11.10 -5.87
N TRP A 112 -8.19 11.26 -5.54
CA TRP A 112 -8.60 11.76 -4.22
C TRP A 112 -8.14 10.87 -3.07
N ASN A 113 -8.22 9.56 -3.26
CA ASN A 113 -7.76 8.61 -2.25
C ASN A 113 -6.26 8.30 -2.35
N ALA A 114 -5.53 8.87 -3.32
CA ALA A 114 -4.15 8.49 -3.60
C ALA A 114 -3.25 8.67 -2.38
N LYS A 115 -3.38 9.78 -1.66
CA LYS A 115 -2.61 10.05 -0.43
C LYS A 115 -2.86 8.99 0.64
N SER A 116 -4.13 8.63 0.87
CA SER A 116 -4.52 7.58 1.82
C SER A 116 -4.09 6.17 1.37
N LEU A 117 -4.18 5.88 0.07
CA LEU A 117 -3.76 4.61 -0.53
C LEU A 117 -2.24 4.43 -0.50
N LEU A 118 -1.48 5.50 -0.72
CA LEU A 118 -0.01 5.52 -0.61
C LEU A 118 0.44 5.31 0.84
N GLN A 119 -0.25 5.92 1.79
CA GLN A 119 0.00 5.74 3.23
C GLN A 119 -0.58 4.43 3.78
N ASN A 120 -1.21 3.60 2.93
CA ASN A 120 -1.90 2.37 3.30
C ASN A 120 -2.85 2.57 4.50
N LYS A 121 -3.53 3.72 4.55
CA LYS A 121 -4.63 4.01 5.48
C LYS A 121 -5.86 3.24 5.01
N ASP A 122 -5.81 1.91 5.14
CA ASP A 122 -6.91 1.05 4.78
C ASP A 122 -7.96 1.00 5.89
N SER A 123 -9.23 0.95 5.49
CA SER A 123 -10.33 0.70 6.40
C SER A 123 -10.25 -0.69 7.04
N ASN A 124 -9.25 -1.53 6.71
CA ASN A 124 -9.02 -2.83 7.32
C ASN A 124 -8.83 -2.71 8.82
N ARG A 125 -8.13 -1.68 9.33
CA ARG A 125 -7.98 -1.53 10.78
C ARG A 125 -9.30 -1.19 11.46
N VAL A 126 -10.12 -0.35 10.81
CA VAL A 126 -11.49 -0.02 11.24
C VAL A 126 -12.42 -1.24 11.13
N GLY A 127 -12.32 -2.03 10.07
CA GLY A 127 -13.07 -3.27 9.85
C GLY A 127 -12.69 -4.35 10.87
N THR A 128 -11.40 -4.49 11.15
CA THR A 128 -10.88 -5.36 12.21
C THR A 128 -11.42 -4.90 13.56
N PHE A 129 -11.38 -3.60 13.85
CA PHE A 129 -11.94 -3.05 15.08
C PHE A 129 -13.46 -3.26 15.18
N LYS A 130 -14.22 -3.04 14.10
CA LYS A 130 -15.66 -3.34 14.04
C LYS A 130 -15.95 -4.81 14.34
N SER A 131 -15.13 -5.74 13.86
CA SER A 131 -15.25 -7.17 14.19
C SER A 131 -15.02 -7.45 15.68
N VAL A 132 -14.10 -6.72 16.33
CA VAL A 132 -13.82 -6.82 17.77
C VAL A 132 -14.98 -6.24 18.59
N ILE A 133 -15.49 -5.07 18.20
CA ILE A 133 -16.69 -4.46 18.79
C ILE A 133 -17.87 -5.43 18.70
N SER A 134 -18.13 -6.01 17.53
CA SER A 134 -19.24 -6.96 17.35
C SER A 134 -19.15 -8.17 18.28
N LYS A 135 -17.94 -8.67 18.53
CA LYS A 135 -17.68 -9.76 19.49
C LYS A 135 -17.88 -9.32 20.94
N CYS A 136 -17.43 -8.12 21.32
CA CYS A 136 -17.60 -7.58 22.66
C CYS A 136 -19.07 -7.24 22.99
N ILE A 137 -19.85 -6.83 21.99
CA ILE A 137 -21.30 -6.58 22.12
C ILE A 137 -22.10 -7.89 22.10
N GLY A 138 -21.55 -8.99 21.55
CA GLY A 138 -22.30 -10.25 21.39
C GLY A 138 -23.42 -10.15 20.34
N GLY A 139 -23.27 -9.25 19.36
CA GLY A 139 -24.27 -8.95 18.34
C GLY A 139 -25.30 -7.90 18.75
N LYS A 140 -25.80 -7.15 17.76
CA LYS A 140 -26.73 -5.99 17.95
C LYS A 140 -28.05 -6.35 18.65
N ARG A 141 -28.41 -7.63 18.71
CA ARG A 141 -29.71 -8.14 19.17
C ARG A 141 -29.80 -8.42 20.67
N ILE A 142 -28.68 -8.41 21.42
CA ILE A 142 -28.69 -8.74 22.86
C ILE A 142 -28.34 -7.50 23.68
N ASN A 143 -29.38 -6.80 24.12
CA ASN A 143 -29.25 -5.65 25.00
C ASN A 143 -29.29 -6.13 26.46
N PHE A 144 -28.13 -6.52 27.00
CA PHE A 144 -27.96 -7.11 28.35
C PHE A 144 -28.34 -6.17 29.53
N GLY A 145 -28.90 -5.00 29.28
CA GLY A 145 -29.45 -4.14 30.33
C GLY A 145 -29.62 -2.69 29.89
N LEU A 146 -30.76 -2.11 30.24
CA LEU A 146 -31.24 -0.76 29.93
C LEU A 146 -30.47 0.39 30.65
N ARG A 147 -29.18 0.19 31.00
CA ARG A 147 -28.35 1.14 31.77
C ARG A 147 -26.99 1.42 31.11
N GLY A 148 -26.98 1.77 29.83
CA GLY A 148 -25.72 2.11 29.12
C GLY A 148 -24.75 0.94 28.91
N SER A 149 -25.20 -0.30 29.14
CA SER A 149 -24.39 -1.52 29.01
C SER A 149 -23.75 -1.70 27.62
N TYR A 150 -24.42 -1.22 26.58
CA TYR A 150 -23.90 -1.19 25.22
C TYR A 150 -22.66 -0.29 25.10
N GLN A 151 -22.75 0.93 25.63
CA GLN A 151 -21.71 1.95 25.52
C GLN A 151 -20.46 1.53 26.31
N THR A 152 -20.64 0.98 27.50
CA THR A 152 -19.55 0.40 28.30
C THR A 152 -18.84 -0.75 27.58
N ARG A 153 -19.57 -1.62 26.86
CA ARG A 153 -18.97 -2.71 26.07
C ARG A 153 -18.20 -2.20 24.85
N CYS A 154 -18.64 -1.11 24.22
CA CYS A 154 -17.89 -0.43 23.17
C CYS A 154 -16.58 0.17 23.72
N TYR A 155 -16.63 0.89 24.85
CA TYR A 155 -15.42 1.44 25.48
C TYR A 155 -14.44 0.34 25.91
N ALA A 156 -14.95 -0.76 26.46
CA ALA A 156 -14.15 -1.92 26.79
C ALA A 156 -13.47 -2.55 25.56
N ALA A 157 -14.16 -2.60 24.41
CA ALA A 157 -13.59 -3.06 23.15
C ALA A 157 -12.47 -2.14 22.65
N VAL A 158 -12.61 -0.83 22.79
CA VAL A 158 -11.55 0.17 22.45
C VAL A 158 -10.30 -0.09 23.29
N VAL A 159 -10.45 -0.19 24.61
CA VAL A 159 -9.33 -0.42 25.53
C VAL A 159 -8.62 -1.73 25.18
N THR A 160 -9.39 -2.80 24.96
CA THR A 160 -8.83 -4.12 24.62
C THR A 160 -8.12 -4.10 23.26
N PHE A 161 -8.66 -3.40 22.26
CA PHE A 161 -8.08 -3.33 20.92
C PHE A 161 -6.78 -2.53 20.89
N ASN A 162 -6.71 -1.42 21.63
CA ASN A 162 -5.54 -0.55 21.65
C ASN A 162 -4.41 -1.10 22.54
N THR A 163 -4.75 -1.67 23.70
CA THR A 163 -3.76 -2.12 24.68
C THR A 163 -3.44 -3.61 24.60
N GLY A 164 -4.30 -4.42 23.97
CA GLY A 164 -4.23 -5.87 24.01
C GLY A 164 -4.50 -6.49 25.39
N LYS A 165 -4.81 -5.66 26.39
CA LYS A 165 -5.01 -6.07 27.79
C LYS A 165 -6.48 -6.37 28.09
N PRO A 166 -6.76 -7.31 29.00
CA PRO A 166 -8.12 -7.63 29.43
C PRO A 166 -8.79 -6.45 30.16
N ILE A 167 -10.12 -6.44 30.18
CA ILE A 167 -10.97 -5.45 30.84
C ILE A 167 -10.75 -5.48 32.36
N SER A 168 -10.41 -6.62 32.94
CA SER A 168 -9.98 -6.73 34.35
C SER A 168 -8.81 -5.81 34.71
N CYS A 169 -7.92 -5.53 33.74
CA CYS A 169 -6.81 -4.60 33.93
C CYS A 169 -7.31 -3.16 34.09
N LEU A 170 -8.39 -2.79 33.38
CA LEU A 170 -9.00 -1.47 33.50
C LEU A 170 -9.62 -1.26 34.88
N SER A 171 -10.30 -2.28 35.44
CA SER A 171 -10.82 -2.22 36.81
C SER A 171 -9.71 -2.03 37.86
N ASN A 172 -8.54 -2.66 37.67
CA ASN A 172 -7.38 -2.43 38.55
C ASN A 172 -6.87 -0.99 38.48
N ILE A 173 -6.82 -0.40 37.28
CA ILE A 173 -6.44 1.02 37.08
C ILE A 173 -7.48 1.95 37.72
N LEU A 174 -8.76 1.65 37.55
CA LEU A 174 -9.87 2.40 38.12
C LEU A 174 -10.08 2.14 39.63
N LYS A 175 -9.21 1.34 40.27
CA LYS A 175 -9.33 0.89 41.68
C LYS A 175 -10.70 0.28 42.02
N THR A 176 -11.36 -0.32 41.04
CA THR A 176 -12.61 -1.04 41.20
C THR A 176 -12.37 -2.54 41.14
N LYS A 177 -13.24 -3.33 41.78
CA LYS A 177 -13.14 -4.79 41.69
C LYS A 177 -13.70 -5.25 40.33
N PRO A 178 -12.95 -6.05 39.55
CA PRO A 178 -13.49 -6.63 38.33
C PRO A 178 -14.70 -7.53 38.66
N GLY A 179 -15.76 -7.42 37.88
CA GLY A 179 -16.91 -8.32 38.02
C GLY A 179 -16.52 -9.77 37.73
N LYS A 180 -16.98 -10.72 38.55
CA LYS A 180 -16.65 -12.16 38.41
C LYS A 180 -16.88 -12.70 36.99
N VAL A 181 -18.00 -12.33 36.37
CA VAL A 181 -18.38 -12.73 35.01
C VAL A 181 -17.37 -12.23 33.96
N ALA A 182 -16.86 -11.01 34.11
CA ALA A 182 -15.89 -10.44 33.20
C ALA A 182 -14.55 -11.19 33.27
N VAL A 183 -14.09 -11.52 34.49
CA VAL A 183 -12.86 -12.30 34.72
C VAL A 183 -12.99 -13.70 34.12
N GLU A 184 -14.13 -14.36 34.31
CA GLU A 184 -14.36 -15.70 33.79
C GLU A 184 -14.41 -15.73 32.25
N PHE A 185 -15.06 -14.73 31.64
CA PHE A 185 -15.07 -14.55 30.19
C PHE A 185 -13.66 -14.33 29.62
N GLU A 186 -12.84 -13.52 30.30
CA GLU A 186 -11.45 -13.28 29.92
C GLU A 186 -10.59 -14.53 30.01
N ASN A 187 -10.74 -15.32 31.07
CA ASN A 187 -10.05 -16.59 31.23
C ASN A 187 -10.42 -17.57 30.11
N LYS A 188 -11.72 -17.72 29.79
CA LYS A 188 -12.19 -18.54 28.65
C LYS A 188 -11.56 -18.08 27.33
N LYS A 189 -11.52 -16.76 27.08
CA LYS A 189 -10.89 -16.19 25.87
C LYS A 189 -9.38 -16.46 25.82
N ARG A 190 -8.68 -16.35 26.96
CA ARG A 190 -7.25 -16.66 27.07
C ARG A 190 -6.97 -18.14 26.78
N HIS A 191 -7.76 -19.05 27.34
CA HIS A 191 -7.63 -20.49 27.05
C HIS A 191 -7.87 -20.81 25.57
N ALA A 192 -8.89 -20.20 24.95
CA ALA A 192 -9.16 -20.35 23.52
C ALA A 192 -8.00 -19.82 22.64
N GLN A 193 -7.39 -18.69 23.02
CA GLN A 193 -6.21 -18.16 22.31
C GLN A 193 -5.00 -19.08 22.43
N ILE A 194 -4.73 -19.62 23.62
CA ILE A 194 -3.64 -20.58 23.86
C ILE A 194 -3.87 -21.84 23.00
N ALA A 195 -5.08 -22.38 22.99
CA ALA A 195 -5.46 -23.55 22.20
C ALA A 195 -5.39 -23.32 20.68
N TYR A 196 -5.69 -22.10 20.21
CA TYR A 196 -5.54 -21.74 18.80
C TYR A 196 -4.06 -21.54 18.41
N GLY A 197 -3.26 -20.95 19.31
CA GLY A 197 -1.82 -20.76 19.10
C GLY A 197 -1.04 -22.06 18.98
N THR A 198 -1.42 -23.10 19.71
CA THR A 198 -0.81 -24.45 19.59
C THR A 198 -1.15 -25.14 18.28
N LYS A 199 -2.32 -24.88 17.68
CA LYS A 199 -2.73 -25.44 16.37
C LYS A 199 -2.10 -24.75 15.15
N LYS A 200 -1.49 -23.57 15.31
CA LYS A 200 -1.05 -22.70 14.20
C LYS A 200 0.46 -22.47 14.15
N ARG A 201 1.27 -23.47 14.48
CA ARG A 201 2.71 -23.45 14.14
C ARG A 201 2.92 -23.83 12.67
N SER A 202 2.43 -23.00 11.76
CA SER A 202 2.88 -22.98 10.36
C SER A 202 3.31 -21.56 9.98
N VAL A 203 4.62 -21.41 9.80
CA VAL A 203 5.37 -20.26 9.26
C VAL A 203 5.02 -18.87 9.84
N ILE A 204 5.85 -18.43 10.80
CA ILE A 204 5.84 -17.05 11.31
C ILE A 204 6.35 -16.10 10.21
N ARG A 205 5.47 -15.42 9.49
CA ARG A 205 5.84 -14.17 8.80
C ARG A 205 5.98 -13.07 9.85
N LYS A 206 7.21 -12.62 10.11
CA LYS A 206 7.48 -11.47 10.98
C LYS A 206 6.94 -10.20 10.31
N VAL A 207 5.77 -9.74 10.75
CA VAL A 207 5.26 -8.40 10.41
C VAL A 207 5.97 -7.41 11.34
N LYS A 208 6.72 -6.47 10.78
CA LYS A 208 7.26 -5.33 11.52
C LYS A 208 6.10 -4.40 11.89
N TYR A 209 5.83 -4.24 13.19
CA TYR A 209 4.94 -3.19 13.67
C TYR A 209 5.73 -1.88 13.75
N THR A 210 5.30 -0.86 13.02
CA THR A 210 5.76 0.51 13.22
C THR A 210 5.15 1.04 14.53
N THR A 211 5.93 1.80 15.28
CA THR A 211 5.46 2.53 16.47
C THR A 211 4.32 3.46 16.07
N THR A 212 3.30 3.57 16.91
CA THR A 212 2.14 4.45 16.72
C THR A 212 2.60 5.88 16.43
N ASP A 213 2.13 6.41 15.30
CA ASP A 213 2.39 7.77 14.83
C ASP A 213 1.78 8.80 15.81
N LYS A 214 2.54 9.84 16.15
CA LYS A 214 2.08 10.94 17.01
C LYS A 214 0.95 11.73 16.34
N ASP A 215 0.87 11.67 15.02
CA ASP A 215 -0.10 12.39 14.20
C ASP A 215 -1.47 11.69 14.11
N TYR A 216 -1.66 10.54 14.77
CA TYR A 216 -2.88 9.74 14.67
C TYR A 216 -3.48 9.43 16.04
N SER A 217 -4.20 10.41 16.62
CA SER A 217 -4.97 10.30 17.87
C SER A 217 -5.76 11.60 18.13
N PRO A 218 -6.59 11.71 19.19
CA PRO A 218 -7.31 12.94 19.53
C PRO A 218 -6.43 14.17 19.75
N GLN A 219 -5.10 14.00 19.83
CA GLN A 219 -4.11 15.08 19.88
C GLN A 219 -3.57 15.51 18.49
N ALA A 220 -4.12 15.01 17.38
CA ALA A 220 -3.66 15.40 16.04
C ALA A 220 -3.91 16.90 15.79
N GLU A 221 -2.83 17.67 15.66
CA GLU A 221 -2.86 19.14 15.57
C GLU A 221 -3.40 19.68 14.23
N LYS A 222 -3.48 18.83 13.19
CA LYS A 222 -3.93 19.23 11.85
C LYS A 222 -5.08 18.36 11.34
N PRO A 223 -6.29 18.91 11.13
CA PRO A 223 -7.31 18.22 10.35
C PRO A 223 -6.86 18.12 8.88
N ASP A 224 -7.19 17.01 8.22
CA ASP A 224 -6.83 16.72 6.82
C ASP A 224 -7.49 17.69 5.82
N ALA A 225 -8.48 18.47 6.26
CA ALA A 225 -9.17 19.49 5.48
C ALA A 225 -9.59 20.69 6.36
N PRO A 226 -9.75 21.89 5.78
CA PRO A 226 -10.33 23.04 6.46
C PRO A 226 -11.71 22.71 7.07
N PRO A 227 -12.08 23.31 8.21
CA PRO A 227 -13.35 23.00 8.89
C PRO A 227 -14.59 23.19 8.00
N ALA A 228 -14.59 24.21 7.14
CA ALA A 228 -15.69 24.49 6.21
C ALA A 228 -15.89 23.36 5.17
N GLU A 229 -14.80 22.80 4.67
CA GLU A 229 -14.83 21.72 3.67
C GLU A 229 -15.29 20.39 4.30
N MET A 230 -14.98 20.17 5.58
CA MET A 230 -15.44 19.02 6.35
C MET A 230 -16.97 19.04 6.55
N GLU A 231 -17.55 20.20 6.89
CA GLU A 231 -19.00 20.32 7.07
C GLU A 231 -19.76 20.12 5.77
N LEU A 232 -19.26 20.69 4.67
CA LEU A 232 -19.85 20.50 3.34
C LEU A 232 -19.88 19.02 2.94
N ARG A 233 -18.79 18.29 3.19
CA ARG A 233 -18.70 16.84 2.96
C ARG A 233 -19.63 16.03 3.84
N LYS A 234 -19.87 16.44 5.09
CA LYS A 234 -20.84 15.78 5.96
C LYS A 234 -22.24 15.93 5.38
N VAL A 235 -22.60 17.11 4.90
CA VAL A 235 -23.89 17.37 4.26
C VAL A 235 -24.05 16.53 2.99
N GLU A 236 -23.06 16.54 2.10
CA GLU A 236 -23.06 15.70 0.88
C GLU A 236 -23.17 14.21 1.19
N HIS A 237 -22.43 13.71 2.18
CA HIS A 237 -22.51 12.31 2.58
C HIS A 237 -23.88 11.94 3.19
N MET A 238 -24.47 12.86 3.97
CA MET A 238 -25.81 12.68 4.52
C MET A 238 -26.89 12.70 3.45
N HIS A 239 -26.70 13.41 2.34
CA HIS A 239 -27.57 13.32 1.17
C HIS A 239 -27.48 11.96 0.48
N ILE A 240 -26.26 11.44 0.27
CA ILE A 240 -26.05 10.10 -0.32
C ILE A 240 -26.69 8.98 0.51
N LEU A 241 -26.83 9.16 1.82
CA LEU A 241 -27.47 8.17 2.71
C LEU A 241 -29.01 8.23 2.74
N ARG A 242 -29.60 9.28 2.15
CA ARG A 242 -31.06 9.46 2.06
C ARG A 242 -31.66 8.92 0.76
N ASP A 243 -30.82 8.69 -0.25
CA ASP A 243 -31.13 7.94 -1.47
C ASP A 243 -30.93 6.43 -1.26
#